data_AF-A0A4Q2SNP0-F1
#
_entry.id   AF-A0A4Q2SNP0-F1
#
_cell.length_a   1.000
_cell.length_b   1.000
_cell.length_c   1.000
_cell.angle_alpha   90.00
_cell.angle_beta   90.00
_cell.angle_gamma   90.00
#
_symmetry.space_group_name_H-M   'P 1'
#
loop_
_entity.id
_entity.type
_entity.pdbx_description
1 polymer ?
#
loop_
_entity_poly.entity_id
_entity_poly.type
_entity_poly.pdbx_seq_one_letter_code
_entity_poly.pdbx_strand_id
1 'polypeptide(L)'
;MGPTVKPPMGVGSLGIRTGSGADKAAFGNQVDFAGKPLASIASVSFWEFTTGENRGTTQAPTPDNLASVAMEINPSNGAQTFSTLNYVPHNLPANVWTKVTADTKDWWLSGAAGTATGCNQTTYCTLDEVKAKLPNATLYTVQVGKGRDNAFSGAIDALQLGATTYDFEPFGVIEKTS
;
A
#
# COMPACT_ATOMS: atom_id res chain seq x y z
N MET A 1 5.79 25.78 13.44
CA MET A 1 4.79 24.98 12.72
C MET A 1 5.02 25.23 11.24
N GLY A 2 5.20 24.17 10.44
CA GLY A 2 5.41 24.30 8.99
C GLY A 2 4.14 24.75 8.26
N PRO A 3 4.22 25.08 6.95
CA PRO A 3 3.04 25.42 6.17
C PRO A 3 2.04 24.26 6.17
N THR A 4 0.77 24.56 6.40
CA THR A 4 -0.32 23.56 6.30
C THR A 4 -0.48 23.15 4.84
N VAL A 5 -0.11 21.92 4.51
CA VAL A 5 -0.32 21.36 3.17
C VAL A 5 -1.65 20.61 3.18
N LYS A 6 -2.67 21.19 2.53
CA LYS A 6 -4.03 20.64 2.49
C LYS A 6 -4.03 19.26 1.81
N PRO A 7 -4.70 18.25 2.39
CA PRO A 7 -4.95 16.97 1.73
C PRO A 7 -5.71 17.15 0.40
N PRO A 8 -5.35 16.41 -0.66
CA PRO A 8 -5.97 16.50 -1.98
C PRO A 8 -7.48 16.20 -1.99
N MET A 9 -7.93 15.24 -1.17
CA MET A 9 -9.30 14.77 -1.11
C MET A 9 -9.97 15.23 0.19
N GLY A 10 -10.31 16.52 0.24
CA GLY A 10 -11.10 17.06 1.36
C GLY A 10 -10.27 17.72 2.45
N VAL A 11 -10.50 17.37 3.71
CA VAL A 11 -9.89 18.07 4.88
C VAL A 11 -9.16 17.14 5.85
N GLY A 12 -9.45 15.84 5.82
CA GLY A 12 -8.77 14.83 6.63
C GLY A 12 -7.67 14.09 5.89
N SER A 13 -7.00 13.24 6.65
CA SER A 13 -6.13 12.18 6.13
C SER A 13 -5.89 11.17 7.25
N LEU A 14 -5.51 9.95 6.88
CA LEU A 14 -5.07 8.92 7.81
C LEU A 14 -3.58 9.09 8.11
N GLY A 15 -3.25 9.50 9.34
CA GLY A 15 -1.86 9.54 9.79
C GLY A 15 -1.30 8.15 10.06
N ILE A 16 -0.12 7.83 9.51
CA ILE A 16 0.60 6.56 9.71
C ILE A 16 1.90 6.87 10.45
N ARG A 17 2.11 6.18 11.58
CA ARG A 17 3.28 6.36 12.44
C ARG A 17 3.85 5.03 12.93
N THR A 18 5.16 4.88 12.85
CA THR A 18 5.92 3.79 13.48
C THR A 18 7.09 4.39 14.27
N GLY A 19 7.32 3.91 15.49
CA GLY A 19 8.36 4.45 16.38
C GLY A 19 9.74 3.84 16.12
N SER A 20 9.78 2.67 15.51
CA SER A 20 11.00 1.91 15.24
C SER A 20 10.82 0.95 14.05
N GLY A 21 11.92 0.37 13.57
CA GLY A 21 11.89 -0.67 12.54
C GLY A 21 11.24 -2.00 12.94
N ALA A 22 10.93 -2.18 14.24
CA ALA A 22 10.18 -3.35 14.71
C ALA A 22 8.66 -3.15 14.62
N ASP A 23 8.21 -1.91 14.44
CA ASP A 23 6.80 -1.55 14.44
C ASP A 23 6.17 -1.72 13.05
N LYS A 24 4.87 -2.04 13.04
CA LYS A 24 4.03 -2.03 11.84
C LYS A 24 2.78 -1.24 12.15
N ALA A 25 2.35 -0.39 11.23
CA ALA A 25 1.06 0.26 11.28
C ALA A 25 0.30 -0.06 9.99
N ALA A 26 -0.95 -0.49 10.10
CA ALA A 26 -1.79 -0.76 8.94
C ALA A 26 -3.23 -0.37 9.25
N PHE A 27 -3.89 0.19 8.25
CA PHE A 27 -5.32 0.45 8.25
C PHE A 27 -5.90 -0.18 6.99
N GLY A 28 -6.92 -1.02 7.17
CA GLY A 28 -7.56 -1.73 6.08
C GLY A 28 -8.89 -2.31 6.53
N ASN A 29 -9.64 -2.84 5.57
CA ASN A 29 -10.92 -3.47 5.84
C ASN A 29 -10.96 -4.88 5.25
N GLN A 30 -11.47 -5.83 6.05
CA GLN A 30 -11.77 -7.18 5.59
C GLN A 30 -13.21 -7.30 5.04
N VAL A 31 -14.16 -6.56 5.59
CA VAL A 31 -15.60 -6.72 5.30
C VAL A 31 -15.91 -6.48 3.83
N ASP A 32 -15.31 -5.47 3.22
CA ASP A 32 -15.58 -5.10 1.83
C ASP A 32 -14.80 -5.95 0.82
N PHE A 33 -13.79 -6.71 1.25
CA PHE A 33 -12.83 -7.33 0.35
C PHE A 33 -12.75 -8.85 0.45
N ALA A 34 -13.10 -9.44 1.59
CA ALA A 34 -12.98 -10.88 1.80
C ALA A 34 -13.69 -11.69 0.70
N GLY A 35 -12.94 -12.58 0.05
CA GLY A 35 -13.44 -13.47 -1.00
C GLY A 35 -13.56 -12.83 -2.39
N LYS A 36 -13.38 -11.51 -2.54
CA LYS A 36 -13.37 -10.88 -3.87
C LYS A 36 -12.16 -11.38 -4.67
N PRO A 37 -12.30 -11.67 -5.98
CA PRO A 37 -11.16 -12.07 -6.81
C PRO A 37 -10.11 -10.95 -6.86
N LEU A 38 -8.83 -11.28 -6.75
CA LEU A 38 -7.75 -10.30 -6.96
C LEU A 38 -7.84 -9.67 -8.38
N ALA A 39 -8.33 -10.45 -9.35
CA ALA A 39 -8.59 -9.99 -10.71
C ALA A 39 -9.61 -8.83 -10.81
N SER A 40 -10.47 -8.62 -9.79
CA SER A 40 -11.42 -7.50 -9.80
C SER A 40 -10.77 -6.15 -9.52
N ILE A 41 -9.53 -6.11 -9.04
CA ILE A 41 -8.79 -4.86 -8.79
C ILE A 41 -8.21 -4.36 -10.11
N ALA A 42 -8.93 -3.48 -10.80
CA ALA A 42 -8.51 -2.98 -12.12
C ALA A 42 -7.21 -2.15 -12.05
N SER A 43 -7.12 -1.24 -11.09
CA SER A 43 -5.95 -0.39 -10.85
C SER A 43 -5.84 -0.02 -9.38
N VAL A 44 -4.67 0.46 -8.95
CA VAL A 44 -4.42 0.92 -7.59
C VAL A 44 -3.69 2.26 -7.65
N SER A 45 -4.18 3.26 -6.93
CA SER A 45 -3.45 4.50 -6.67
C SER A 45 -3.76 5.03 -5.28
N PHE A 46 -2.90 5.87 -4.74
CA PHE A 46 -3.13 6.50 -3.43
C PHE A 46 -2.43 7.86 -3.35
N TRP A 47 -2.88 8.70 -2.43
CA TRP A 47 -2.22 9.97 -2.10
C TRP A 47 -1.41 9.81 -0.83
N GLU A 48 -0.11 10.02 -0.92
CA GLU A 48 0.81 9.96 0.23
C GLU A 48 1.43 11.32 0.51
N PHE A 49 1.54 11.63 1.81
CA PHE A 49 2.41 12.66 2.34
C PHE A 49 3.50 11.99 3.17
N THR A 50 4.75 12.20 2.77
CA THR A 50 5.94 11.75 3.52
C THR A 50 6.74 12.97 3.98
N THR A 51 7.41 12.89 5.13
CA THR A 51 8.19 14.01 5.66
C THR A 51 9.69 13.88 5.35
N GLY A 52 10.44 14.96 5.59
CA GLY A 52 11.90 14.95 5.38
C GLY A 52 12.64 13.98 6.30
N GLU A 53 12.10 13.74 7.49
CA GLU A 53 12.65 12.83 8.51
C GLU A 53 12.65 11.37 8.05
N ASN A 54 11.77 11.03 7.11
CA ASN A 54 11.73 9.71 6.51
C ASN A 54 12.85 9.51 5.46
N ARG A 55 13.74 10.46 5.22
CA ARG A 55 14.71 10.39 4.11
C ARG A 55 16.13 10.71 4.53
N GLY A 56 17.07 9.84 4.15
CA GLY A 56 18.51 10.10 4.26
C GLY A 56 19.01 10.28 5.69
N THR A 57 18.34 9.66 6.67
CA THR A 57 18.77 9.63 8.08
C THR A 57 19.43 8.29 8.41
N THR A 58 20.12 8.17 9.54
CA THR A 58 20.62 6.86 10.02
C THR A 58 19.50 5.85 10.24
N GLN A 59 18.28 6.31 10.52
CA GLN A 59 17.10 5.48 10.72
C GLN A 59 16.30 5.26 9.43
N ALA A 60 16.59 5.97 8.35
CA ALA A 60 15.94 5.83 7.04
C ALA A 60 16.98 6.20 5.96
N PRO A 61 17.96 5.31 5.70
CA PRO A 61 19.13 5.65 4.90
C PRO A 61 18.84 5.83 3.42
N THR A 62 17.71 5.30 2.95
CA THR A 62 17.24 5.42 1.56
C THR A 62 16.08 6.41 1.48
N PRO A 63 15.80 6.98 0.29
CA PRO A 63 14.61 7.81 0.08
C PRO A 63 13.30 6.99 -0.01
N ASP A 64 13.36 5.68 0.19
CA ASP A 64 12.25 4.73 -0.04
C ASP A 64 11.57 4.27 1.26
N ASN A 65 11.81 4.97 2.37
CA ASN A 65 11.07 4.77 3.61
C ASN A 65 9.70 5.43 3.52
N LEU A 66 8.80 4.78 2.78
CA LEU A 66 7.48 5.27 2.42
C LEU A 66 6.39 4.33 2.92
N ALA A 67 5.16 4.81 2.96
CA ALA A 67 4.00 3.96 3.16
C ALA A 67 3.79 3.02 1.95
N SER A 68 2.91 2.05 2.10
CA SER A 68 2.66 1.00 1.10
C SER A 68 1.18 0.69 1.04
N VAL A 69 0.71 0.29 -0.14
CA VAL A 69 -0.53 -0.47 -0.28
C VAL A 69 -0.17 -1.95 -0.21
N ALA A 70 -0.90 -2.69 0.62
CA ALA A 70 -0.81 -4.13 0.68
C ALA A 70 -2.18 -4.78 0.58
N MET A 71 -2.20 -6.00 0.05
CA MET A 71 -3.37 -6.85 -0.01
C MET A 71 -3.02 -8.19 0.62
N GLU A 72 -3.77 -8.61 1.62
CA GLU A 72 -3.65 -9.98 2.11
C GLU A 72 -4.56 -10.85 1.24
N ILE A 73 -4.03 -11.96 0.75
CA ILE A 73 -4.70 -12.78 -0.25
C ILE A 73 -4.61 -14.25 0.11
N ASN A 74 -5.58 -15.02 -0.36
CA ASN A 74 -5.38 -16.43 -0.64
C ASN A 74 -4.79 -16.53 -2.06
N PRO A 75 -3.55 -17.03 -2.24
CA PRO A 75 -2.97 -17.20 -3.57
C PRO A 75 -3.71 -18.23 -4.43
N SER A 76 -4.46 -19.17 -3.82
CA SER A 76 -5.21 -20.22 -4.49
C SER A 76 -4.37 -21.04 -5.49
N ASN A 77 -3.10 -21.30 -5.17
CA ASN A 77 -2.14 -22.02 -6.02
C ASN A 77 -1.90 -23.47 -5.57
N GLY A 78 -2.81 -24.02 -4.77
CA GLY A 78 -2.80 -25.42 -4.31
C GLY A 78 -1.89 -25.71 -3.11
N ALA A 79 -0.97 -24.81 -2.76
CA ALA A 79 -0.01 -25.03 -1.67
C ALA A 79 0.00 -23.92 -0.61
N GLN A 80 -0.38 -22.70 -0.95
CA GLN A 80 -0.44 -21.58 -0.01
C GLN A 80 -1.88 -21.11 0.17
N THR A 81 -2.24 -20.79 1.40
CA THR A 81 -3.54 -20.20 1.78
C THR A 81 -3.43 -18.74 2.17
N PHE A 82 -2.22 -18.21 2.31
CA PHE A 82 -1.98 -16.82 2.68
C PHE A 82 -0.72 -16.27 2.00
N SER A 83 -0.80 -15.04 1.52
CA SER A 83 0.33 -14.19 1.19
C SER A 83 -0.07 -12.73 1.35
N THR A 84 0.92 -11.87 1.49
CA THR A 84 0.73 -10.41 1.38
C THR A 84 1.32 -9.97 0.06
N LEU A 85 0.50 -9.40 -0.80
CA LEU A 85 0.89 -8.69 -2.01
C LEU A 85 1.16 -7.23 -1.63
N ASN A 86 2.41 -6.79 -1.72
CA ASN A 86 2.84 -5.46 -1.29
C ASN A 86 3.28 -4.65 -2.52
N TYR A 87 2.89 -3.38 -2.56
CA TYR A 87 3.44 -2.40 -3.49
C TYR A 87 4.49 -1.53 -2.78
N VAL A 88 5.65 -1.34 -3.41
CA VAL A 88 6.74 -0.52 -2.85
C VAL A 88 6.85 0.78 -3.66
N PRO A 89 6.38 1.93 -3.14
CA PRO A 89 6.66 3.21 -3.79
C PRO A 89 8.12 3.60 -3.58
N HIS A 90 8.62 4.44 -4.48
CA HIS A 90 10.01 4.89 -4.49
C HIS A 90 10.13 6.40 -4.58
N ASN A 91 11.07 6.96 -3.82
CA ASN A 91 11.60 8.32 -3.96
C ASN A 91 10.55 9.47 -4.02
N LEU A 92 9.46 9.41 -3.25
CA LEU A 92 8.43 10.47 -3.25
C LEU A 92 8.94 11.76 -2.59
N PRO A 93 8.73 12.95 -3.20
CA PRO A 93 9.20 14.21 -2.63
C PRO A 93 8.65 14.45 -1.22
N ALA A 94 9.52 14.90 -0.32
CA ALA A 94 9.13 15.17 1.06
C ALA A 94 8.32 16.47 1.19
N ASN A 95 7.44 16.48 2.20
CA ASN A 95 6.62 17.61 2.61
C ASN A 95 5.63 18.11 1.53
N VAL A 96 5.26 17.24 0.59
CA VAL A 96 4.24 17.50 -0.43
C VAL A 96 3.38 16.26 -0.62
N TRP A 97 2.09 16.47 -0.93
CA TRP A 97 1.21 15.38 -1.32
C TRP A 97 1.56 14.88 -2.71
N THR A 98 1.76 13.57 -2.84
CA THR A 98 2.08 12.93 -4.11
C THR A 98 1.06 11.84 -4.41
N LYS A 99 0.48 11.88 -5.62
CA LYS A 99 -0.33 10.76 -6.10
C LYS A 99 0.60 9.67 -6.61
N VAL A 100 0.49 8.50 -6.02
CA VAL A 100 1.21 7.29 -6.41
C VAL A 100 0.29 6.42 -7.23
N THR A 101 0.69 6.11 -8.46
CA THR A 101 0.04 5.08 -9.29
C THR A 101 0.83 3.80 -9.16
N ALA A 102 0.19 2.72 -8.73
CA ALA A 102 0.87 1.44 -8.52
C ALA A 102 0.85 0.57 -9.79
N ASP A 103 1.21 1.18 -10.91
CA ASP A 103 1.26 0.60 -12.26
C ASP A 103 2.66 0.13 -12.68
N THR A 104 3.65 0.40 -11.84
CA THR A 104 5.05 0.00 -12.02
C THR A 104 5.33 -1.44 -11.56
N LYS A 105 6.52 -1.95 -11.91
CA LYS A 105 7.02 -3.26 -11.46
C LYS A 105 7.58 -3.18 -10.05
N ASP A 106 6.73 -2.85 -9.08
CA ASP A 106 7.12 -2.74 -7.66
C ASP A 106 6.20 -3.57 -6.74
N TRP A 107 5.49 -4.54 -7.32
CA TRP A 107 4.68 -5.50 -6.56
C TRP A 107 5.44 -6.77 -6.24
N TRP A 108 5.29 -7.26 -5.00
CA TRP A 108 5.85 -8.54 -4.59
C TRP A 108 4.96 -9.28 -3.60
N LEU A 109 5.09 -10.61 -3.58
CA LEU A 109 4.36 -11.50 -2.67
C LEU A 109 5.27 -11.98 -1.55
N SER A 110 4.74 -11.99 -0.33
CA SER A 110 5.43 -12.54 0.83
C SER A 110 5.37 -14.07 0.88
N GLY A 111 6.36 -14.65 1.57
CA GLY A 111 6.42 -16.09 1.84
C GLY A 111 6.55 -16.95 0.58
N ALA A 112 6.09 -18.20 0.68
CA ALA A 112 6.26 -19.21 -0.36
C ALA A 112 5.54 -18.85 -1.69
N ALA A 113 4.48 -18.04 -1.64
CA ALA A 113 3.79 -17.57 -2.85
C ALA A 113 4.71 -16.70 -3.73
N GLY A 114 5.58 -15.87 -3.12
CA GLY A 114 6.56 -15.08 -3.86
C GLY A 114 7.63 -15.93 -4.55
N THR A 115 8.04 -17.05 -3.93
CA THR A 115 8.93 -18.02 -4.58
C THR A 115 8.22 -18.76 -5.71
N ALA A 116 7.00 -19.26 -5.48
CA ALA A 116 6.24 -20.04 -6.46
C ALA A 116 5.87 -19.24 -7.71
N THR A 117 5.57 -17.95 -7.55
CA THR A 117 5.28 -17.04 -8.67
C THR A 117 6.54 -16.40 -9.24
N GLY A 118 7.64 -16.35 -8.49
CA GLY A 118 8.80 -15.53 -8.84
C GLY A 118 8.57 -14.01 -8.71
N CYS A 119 7.46 -13.57 -8.10
CA CYS A 119 7.20 -12.17 -7.76
C CYS A 119 7.54 -11.94 -6.27
N ASN A 120 8.76 -11.54 -5.96
CA ASN A 120 9.30 -11.45 -4.59
C ASN A 120 10.19 -10.20 -4.42
N GLN A 121 10.77 -9.98 -3.23
CA GLN A 121 11.55 -8.77 -2.92
C GLN A 121 12.84 -8.59 -3.75
N THR A 122 13.29 -9.62 -4.48
CA THR A 122 14.41 -9.50 -5.42
C THR A 122 13.97 -9.41 -6.88
N THR A 123 12.72 -9.80 -7.17
CA THR A 123 12.15 -9.84 -8.52
C THR A 123 10.72 -9.31 -8.44
N TYR A 124 10.58 -7.99 -8.54
CA TYR A 124 9.28 -7.35 -8.54
C TYR A 124 8.51 -7.59 -9.85
N CYS A 125 7.19 -7.55 -9.75
CA CYS A 125 6.25 -7.75 -10.84
C CYS A 125 5.32 -6.53 -10.97
N THR A 126 4.63 -6.41 -12.10
CA THR A 126 3.41 -5.59 -12.16
C THR A 126 2.25 -6.32 -11.47
N LEU A 127 1.19 -5.58 -11.13
CA LEU A 127 -0.04 -6.18 -10.61
C LEU A 127 -0.64 -7.20 -11.60
N ASP A 128 -0.57 -6.93 -12.90
CA ASP A 128 -1.10 -7.83 -13.93
C ASP A 128 -0.27 -9.11 -14.08
N GLU A 129 1.05 -9.02 -13.94
CA GLU A 129 1.92 -10.21 -13.87
C GLU A 129 1.58 -11.09 -12.66
N VAL A 130 1.28 -10.48 -11.52
CA VAL A 130 0.82 -11.22 -10.32
C VAL A 130 -0.53 -11.90 -10.57
N LYS A 131 -1.52 -11.19 -11.12
CA LYS A 131 -2.83 -11.75 -11.45
C LYS A 131 -2.74 -12.88 -12.47
N ALA A 132 -1.87 -12.77 -13.48
CA ALA A 132 -1.67 -13.83 -14.48
C ALA A 132 -1.10 -15.11 -13.85
N LYS A 133 -0.22 -14.97 -12.84
CA LYS A 133 0.37 -16.10 -12.11
C LYS A 133 -0.54 -16.67 -11.02
N LEU A 134 -1.49 -15.88 -10.52
CA LEU A 134 -2.48 -16.26 -9.51
C LEU A 134 -3.92 -15.97 -9.98
N PRO A 135 -4.41 -16.62 -11.06
CA PRO A 135 -5.68 -16.27 -11.68
C PRO A 135 -6.90 -16.49 -10.78
N ASN A 136 -6.77 -17.36 -9.77
CA ASN A 136 -7.84 -17.72 -8.83
C ASN A 136 -7.64 -17.10 -7.43
N ALA A 137 -6.69 -16.18 -7.26
CA ALA A 137 -6.45 -15.57 -5.97
C ALA A 137 -7.65 -14.74 -5.50
N THR A 138 -7.90 -14.75 -4.20
CA THR A 138 -8.95 -13.95 -3.56
C THR A 138 -8.36 -13.07 -2.48
N LEU A 139 -8.99 -11.92 -2.25
CA LEU A 139 -8.61 -10.97 -1.23
C LEU A 139 -9.12 -11.43 0.13
N TYR A 140 -8.34 -11.14 1.17
CA TYR A 140 -8.80 -11.08 2.56
C TYR A 140 -9.02 -9.62 2.98
N THR A 141 -8.06 -8.74 2.69
CA THR A 141 -8.12 -7.32 3.04
C THR A 141 -7.34 -6.51 2.03
N VAL A 142 -7.69 -5.23 1.91
CA VAL A 142 -6.83 -4.21 1.30
C VAL A 142 -6.48 -3.19 2.39
N GLN A 143 -5.20 -2.86 2.48
CA GLN A 143 -4.66 -2.00 3.52
C GLN A 143 -3.67 -0.97 2.97
N VAL A 144 -3.63 0.18 3.62
CA VAL A 144 -2.53 1.14 3.54
C VAL A 144 -1.74 1.09 4.85
N GLY A 145 -0.43 1.18 4.80
CA GLY A 145 0.37 0.98 6.00
C GLY A 145 1.85 1.18 5.83
N LYS A 146 2.57 1.00 6.93
CA LYS A 146 4.02 0.94 6.98
C LYS A 146 4.45 -0.43 7.49
N GLY A 147 5.34 -1.09 6.75
CA GLY A 147 5.98 -2.35 7.14
C GLY A 147 7.04 -2.18 8.22
N ARG A 148 7.66 -3.30 8.61
CA ARG A 148 8.75 -3.34 9.59
C ARG A 148 10.10 -3.10 8.90
N ASP A 149 10.61 -1.88 8.99
CA ASP A 149 11.92 -1.50 8.46
C ASP A 149 12.51 -0.32 9.24
N ASN A 150 11.85 0.83 9.21
CA ASN A 150 12.32 2.11 9.74
C ASN A 150 11.18 2.85 10.44
N ALA A 151 11.53 3.76 11.35
CA ALA A 151 10.55 4.70 11.89
C ALA A 151 9.98 5.55 10.75
N PHE A 152 8.69 5.85 10.82
CA PHE A 152 7.98 6.56 9.77
C PHE A 152 6.96 7.52 10.36
N SER A 153 6.84 8.70 9.75
CA SER A 153 5.76 9.63 10.00
C SER A 153 5.23 10.15 8.68
N GLY A 154 3.97 9.90 8.36
CA GLY A 154 3.34 10.36 7.13
C GLY A 154 1.83 10.25 7.20
N ALA A 155 1.18 10.45 6.07
CA ALA A 155 -0.27 10.33 5.96
C ALA A 155 -0.72 9.82 4.59
N ILE A 156 -1.89 9.19 4.58
CA ILE A 156 -2.60 8.78 3.37
C ILE A 156 -3.92 9.54 3.31
N ASP A 157 -4.17 10.21 2.20
CA ASP A 157 -5.38 11.02 2.00
C ASP A 157 -6.49 10.21 1.32
N ALA A 158 -6.14 9.41 0.31
CA ALA A 158 -7.10 8.49 -0.31
C ALA A 158 -6.42 7.23 -0.85
N LEU A 159 -7.17 6.14 -0.91
CA LEU A 159 -6.86 4.92 -1.64
C LEU A 159 -7.89 4.76 -2.77
N GLN A 160 -7.44 4.57 -4.00
CA GLN A 160 -8.29 4.33 -5.16
C GLN A 160 -8.02 2.94 -5.72
N LEU A 161 -9.09 2.14 -5.85
CA LEU A 161 -9.10 0.80 -6.44
C LEU A 161 -10.05 0.81 -7.64
N GLY A 162 -9.50 0.87 -8.86
CA GLY A 162 -10.30 1.08 -10.06
C GLY A 162 -11.10 2.39 -10.01
N ALA A 163 -12.42 2.28 -10.15
CA ALA A 163 -13.34 3.41 -10.10
C ALA A 163 -13.77 3.83 -8.67
N THR A 164 -13.46 2.99 -7.67
CA THR A 164 -13.82 3.28 -6.27
C THR A 164 -12.68 3.98 -5.56
N THR A 165 -12.98 5.10 -4.91
CA THR A 165 -12.07 5.86 -4.06
C THR A 165 -12.54 5.78 -2.61
N TYR A 166 -11.61 5.44 -1.72
CA TYR A 166 -11.75 5.44 -0.27
C TYR A 166 -11.04 6.68 0.25
N ASP A 167 -11.82 7.68 0.63
CA ASP A 167 -11.38 9.01 1.04
C ASP A 167 -11.29 9.11 2.57
N PHE A 168 -10.10 9.40 3.12
CA PHE A 168 -9.85 9.35 4.56
C PHE A 168 -10.14 10.70 5.23
N GLU A 169 -11.23 10.78 5.97
CA GLU A 169 -11.70 12.01 6.62
C GLU A 169 -11.66 11.90 8.16
N PRO A 170 -11.76 13.01 8.92
CA PRO A 170 -11.60 12.98 10.37
C PRO A 170 -12.61 12.10 11.11
N PHE A 171 -13.75 11.80 10.49
CA PHE A 171 -14.83 11.01 11.07
C PHE A 171 -14.99 9.63 10.45
N GLY A 172 -14.11 9.23 9.53
CA GLY A 172 -14.15 7.91 8.91
C GLY A 172 -13.73 7.91 7.44
N VAL A 173 -14.01 6.80 6.77
CA VAL A 173 -13.71 6.62 5.35
C VAL A 173 -14.98 6.86 4.54
N ILE A 174 -14.90 7.72 3.53
CA ILE A 174 -15.99 7.96 2.57
C ILE A 174 -15.68 7.20 1.29
N GLU A 175 -16.54 6.24 0.95
CA GLU A 175 -16.47 5.54 -0.33
C GLU A 175 -17.17 6.34 -1.44
N LYS A 176 -16.49 6.53 -2.57
CA LYS A 176 -16.99 7.23 -3.77
C LYS A 176 -16.72 6.37 -5.00
N THR A 177 -17.76 6.07 -5.79
CA THR A 177 -17.62 5.35 -7.06
C THR A 177 -17.94 6.31 -8.20
N SER A 178 -17.02 6.42 -9.18
CA SER A 178 -17.18 7.22 -10.41
C SER A 178 -17.73 6.42 -11.57
#